data_AF-A0A0R2T7U9-F1
#
_entry.id   AF-A0A0R2T7U9-F1
#
_cell.length_a   1.000
_cell.length_b   1.000
_cell.length_c   1.000
_cell.angle_alpha   90.00
_cell.angle_beta   90.00
_cell.angle_gamma   90.00
#
_symmetry.space_group_name_H-M   'P 1'
#
loop_
_entity.id
_entity.type
_entity.pdbx_description
1 polymer ?
#
loop_
_entity_poly.entity_id
_entity_poly.type
_entity_poly.pdbx_seq_one_letter_code
_entity_poly.pdbx_strand_id
1 'polypeptide(L)'
;MQCPETARCLPAYVVDELVPSERETFEAHLLGCGECSAELASFAGVKNALHAWSDTPLPASAAAHRERVRALAGPVSSRGTVNESRWPKLNWWQWAPSAISFVLLAILLVDARFLATDDGFSLSFGGQDNANKTTGAEEMISREEVQQLITRLEQRQDQNTIALMQAVLSQTRESNEASFQQLFAFFEQQRLNDLEQVRASYDQLASSDFETLRSLQQLASYVSFNESVR
;
A
#
# COMPACT_ATOMS: atom_id res chain seq x y z
N MET A 1 11.40 -26.78 30.09
CA MET A 1 11.80 -25.43 29.65
C MET A 1 12.52 -24.71 30.78
N GLN A 2 13.48 -23.86 30.44
CA GLN A 2 14.14 -22.97 31.41
C GLN A 2 13.26 -21.72 31.61
N CYS A 3 13.20 -21.15 32.82
CA CYS A 3 12.41 -19.95 33.13
C CYS A 3 12.58 -18.73 32.17
N PRO A 4 13.74 -18.48 31.53
CA PRO A 4 13.83 -17.38 30.54
C PRO A 4 13.10 -17.66 29.21
N GLU A 5 12.90 -18.93 28.83
CA GLU A 5 12.18 -19.27 27.61
C GLU A 5 10.66 -19.08 27.80
N THR A 6 10.17 -19.32 29.01
CA THR A 6 8.74 -19.16 29.33
C THR A 6 8.34 -17.69 29.35
N ALA A 7 9.22 -16.76 29.73
CA ALA A 7 9.01 -15.32 29.58
C ALA A 7 8.80 -14.88 28.12
N ARG A 8 9.43 -15.56 27.14
CA ARG A 8 9.22 -15.28 25.70
C ARG A 8 7.91 -15.85 25.18
N CYS A 9 7.47 -16.98 25.70
CA CYS A 9 6.20 -17.61 25.30
C CYS A 9 4.98 -16.96 25.97
N LEU A 10 5.17 -16.20 27.05
CA LEU A 10 4.09 -15.62 27.85
C LEU A 10 3.18 -14.64 27.06
N PRO A 11 3.70 -13.67 26.26
CA PRO A 11 2.85 -12.79 25.47
C PRO A 11 2.03 -13.55 24.40
N ALA A 12 2.64 -14.52 23.72
CA ALA A 12 1.97 -15.35 22.72
C ALA A 12 0.91 -16.27 23.35
N TYR A 13 1.11 -16.71 24.59
CA TYR A 13 0.10 -17.44 25.36
C TYR A 13 -1.08 -16.55 25.78
N VAL A 14 -0.83 -15.28 26.16
CA VAL A 14 -1.89 -14.33 26.57
C VAL A 14 -2.83 -13.98 25.43
N VAL A 15 -2.32 -13.91 24.19
CA VAL A 15 -3.08 -13.57 22.97
C VAL A 15 -3.63 -14.82 22.24
N ASP A 16 -3.48 -16.02 22.84
CA ASP A 16 -3.90 -17.30 22.25
C ASP A 16 -3.27 -17.62 20.88
N GLU A 17 -2.07 -17.09 20.60
CA GLU A 17 -1.35 -17.27 19.32
C GLU A 17 -0.27 -18.37 19.38
N LEU A 18 -0.14 -19.04 20.53
CA LEU A 18 0.85 -20.10 20.74
C LEU A 18 0.45 -21.42 20.05
N VAL A 19 1.43 -22.09 19.44
CA VAL A 19 1.24 -23.41 18.80
C VAL A 19 0.80 -24.43 19.86
N PRO A 20 -0.17 -25.32 19.58
CA PRO A 20 -0.73 -26.26 20.56
C PRO A 20 0.32 -27.15 21.24
N SER A 21 1.37 -27.56 20.53
CA SER A 21 2.48 -28.35 21.10
C SER A 21 3.32 -27.56 22.11
N GLU A 22 3.49 -26.25 21.89
CA GLU A 22 4.25 -25.38 22.80
C GLU A 22 3.42 -25.01 24.03
N ARG A 23 2.10 -24.88 23.85
CA ARG A 23 1.13 -24.63 24.92
C ARG A 23 1.18 -25.72 26.00
N GLU A 24 1.15 -26.99 25.63
CA GLU A 24 1.21 -28.10 26.59
C GLU A 24 2.51 -28.09 27.41
N THR A 25 3.64 -27.78 26.76
CA THR A 25 4.94 -27.69 27.45
C THR A 25 5.02 -26.49 28.39
N PHE A 26 4.36 -25.38 28.05
CA PHE A 26 4.29 -24.18 28.86
C PHE A 26 3.37 -24.39 30.07
N GLU A 27 2.20 -25.01 29.88
CA GLU A 27 1.27 -25.33 30.98
C GLU A 27 1.87 -26.33 31.98
N ALA A 28 2.61 -27.33 31.50
CA ALA A 28 3.37 -28.23 32.37
C ALA A 28 4.42 -27.49 33.21
N HIS A 29 5.04 -26.43 32.66
CA HIS A 29 6.00 -25.60 33.39
C HIS A 29 5.33 -24.67 34.41
N LEU A 30 4.15 -24.11 34.09
CA LEU A 30 3.38 -23.27 35.02
C LEU A 30 2.97 -24.01 36.30
N LEU A 31 2.70 -25.32 36.21
CA LEU A 31 2.40 -26.16 37.37
C LEU A 31 3.62 -26.39 38.29
N GLY A 32 4.83 -26.24 37.76
CA GLY A 32 6.08 -26.49 38.49
C GLY A 32 6.79 -25.22 38.99
N CYS A 33 6.46 -24.04 38.47
CA CYS A 33 7.15 -22.79 38.76
C CYS A 33 6.22 -21.71 39.30
N GLY A 34 6.34 -21.40 40.60
CA GLY A 34 5.52 -20.38 41.27
C GLY A 34 5.74 -18.97 40.72
N GLU A 35 6.97 -18.63 40.33
CA GLU A 35 7.31 -17.29 39.79
C GLU A 35 6.60 -17.02 38.45
N CYS A 36 6.65 -17.98 37.52
CA CYS A 36 5.96 -17.85 36.23
C CYS A 36 4.44 -17.83 36.38
N SER A 37 3.88 -18.55 37.36
CA SER A 37 2.44 -18.51 37.64
C SER A 37 1.99 -17.15 38.23
N ALA A 38 2.82 -16.53 39.07
CA ALA A 38 2.56 -15.21 39.62
C ALA A 38 2.67 -14.11 38.56
N GLU A 39 3.63 -14.24 37.64
CA GLU A 39 3.77 -13.36 36.49
C GLU A 39 2.54 -13.45 35.58
N LEU A 40 2.07 -14.67 35.23
CA LEU A 40 0.84 -14.86 34.46
C LEU A 40 -0.39 -14.24 35.16
N ALA A 41 -0.49 -14.38 36.48
CA ALA A 41 -1.58 -13.78 37.26
C ALA A 41 -1.59 -12.24 37.17
N SER A 42 -0.42 -11.60 37.05
CA SER A 42 -0.32 -10.15 36.84
C SER A 42 -0.91 -9.71 35.48
N PHE A 43 -0.88 -10.58 34.48
CA PHE A 43 -1.46 -10.32 33.14
C PHE A 43 -2.95 -10.67 33.04
N ALA A 44 -3.57 -11.25 34.08
CA ALA A 44 -4.99 -11.59 34.07
C ALA A 44 -5.88 -10.36 33.82
N GLY A 45 -5.51 -9.19 34.35
CA GLY A 45 -6.22 -7.93 34.09
C GLY A 45 -6.17 -7.51 32.62
N VAL A 46 -5.02 -7.66 31.97
CA VAL A 46 -4.84 -7.36 30.53
C VAL A 46 -5.63 -8.34 29.68
N LYS A 47 -5.57 -9.65 30.00
CA LYS A 47 -6.35 -10.68 29.32
C LYS A 47 -7.85 -10.41 29.41
N ASN A 48 -8.35 -10.04 30.60
CA ASN A 48 -9.75 -9.70 30.79
C ASN A 48 -10.15 -8.42 30.03
N ALA A 49 -9.31 -7.38 30.03
CA ALA A 49 -9.56 -6.16 29.26
C ALA A 49 -9.59 -6.42 27.74
N LEU A 50 -8.71 -7.30 27.24
CA LEU A 50 -8.68 -7.69 25.83
C LEU A 50 -9.89 -8.54 25.44
N HIS A 51 -10.32 -9.48 26.29
CA HIS A 51 -11.55 -10.24 26.04
C HIS A 51 -12.82 -9.39 26.17
N ALA A 52 -12.81 -8.38 27.05
CA ALA A 52 -13.91 -7.42 27.17
C ALA A 52 -13.94 -6.40 26.02
N TRP A 53 -12.86 -6.30 25.24
CA TRP A 53 -12.80 -5.46 24.06
C TRP A 53 -13.69 -6.07 22.96
N SER A 54 -14.95 -5.64 22.94
CA SER A 54 -15.84 -5.90 21.82
C SER A 54 -15.48 -4.98 20.66
N ASP A 55 -15.35 -5.54 19.45
CA ASP A 55 -15.31 -4.76 18.21
C ASP A 55 -16.58 -3.89 18.15
N THR A 56 -16.43 -2.61 18.48
CA THR A 56 -17.51 -1.65 18.26
C THR A 56 -17.72 -1.57 16.75
N PRO A 57 -18.96 -1.77 16.26
CA PRO A 57 -19.21 -1.70 14.83
C PRO A 57 -18.74 -0.35 14.32
N LEU A 58 -17.75 -0.38 13.43
CA LEU A 58 -17.23 0.85 12.83
C LEU A 58 -18.41 1.57 12.15
N PRO A 59 -18.48 2.91 12.23
CA PRO A 59 -19.47 3.66 11.48
C PRO A 59 -19.36 3.31 9.99
N ALA A 60 -20.50 3.25 9.29
CA ALA A 60 -20.57 2.76 7.91
C ALA A 60 -19.59 3.47 6.96
N SER A 61 -19.31 4.76 7.19
CA SER A 61 -18.31 5.55 6.46
C SER A 61 -16.88 5.03 6.64
N ALA A 62 -16.51 4.61 7.85
CA ALA A 62 -15.20 4.04 8.16
C ALA A 62 -15.05 2.62 7.63
N ALA A 63 -16.13 1.83 7.62
CA ALA A 63 -16.15 0.50 6.97
C ALA A 63 -15.89 0.61 5.45
N ALA A 64 -16.56 1.55 4.77
CA ALA A 64 -16.35 1.82 3.34
C ALA A 64 -14.93 2.38 3.05
N HIS A 65 -14.34 3.12 3.98
CA HIS A 65 -12.95 3.57 3.86
C HIS A 65 -11.95 2.43 4.03
N ARG A 66 -12.16 1.54 5.02
CA ARG A 66 -11.31 0.36 5.24
C ARG A 66 -11.30 -0.58 4.04
N GLU A 67 -12.44 -0.80 3.41
CA GLU A 67 -12.52 -1.64 2.22
C GLU A 67 -11.77 -1.04 1.02
N ARG A 68 -11.84 0.29 0.84
CA ARG A 68 -11.03 1.00 -0.15
C ARG A 68 -9.53 0.88 0.12
N VAL A 69 -9.11 1.01 1.38
CA VAL A 69 -7.70 0.85 1.77
C VAL A 69 -7.23 -0.60 1.60
N ARG A 70 -8.08 -1.60 1.90
CA ARG A 70 -7.78 -3.01 1.62
C ARG A 70 -7.70 -3.33 0.14
N ALA A 71 -8.56 -2.72 -0.68
CA ALA A 71 -8.49 -2.86 -2.13
C ALA A 71 -7.18 -2.28 -2.70
N LEU A 72 -6.66 -1.20 -2.09
CA LEU A 72 -5.35 -0.64 -2.41
C LEU A 72 -4.19 -1.48 -1.85
N ALA A 73 -4.41 -2.15 -0.72
CA ALA A 73 -3.47 -3.08 -0.08
C ALA A 73 -3.65 -4.54 -0.54
N GLY A 74 -4.36 -4.78 -1.64
CA GLY A 74 -4.39 -6.08 -2.29
C GLY A 74 -2.95 -6.50 -2.61
N PRO A 75 -2.61 -7.81 -2.51
CA PRO A 75 -1.27 -8.26 -2.83
C PRO A 75 -0.92 -7.78 -4.24
N VAL A 76 0.28 -7.23 -4.41
CA VAL A 76 0.90 -7.04 -5.74
C VAL A 76 1.19 -8.44 -6.29
N SER A 77 0.13 -9.15 -6.64
CA SER A 77 0.13 -10.42 -7.33
C SER A 77 -0.42 -10.12 -8.73
N SER A 78 0.51 -10.14 -9.68
CA SER A 78 0.28 -10.28 -11.12
C SER A 78 -0.80 -9.37 -11.71
N ARG A 79 -0.42 -8.13 -11.99
CA ARG A 79 -1.06 -7.35 -13.06
C ARG A 79 -0.86 -8.09 -14.38
N GLY A 80 -1.94 -8.61 -14.95
CA GLY A 80 -2.00 -9.04 -16.35
C GLY A 80 -2.62 -10.41 -16.59
N THR A 81 -3.93 -10.55 -16.40
CA THR A 81 -4.70 -11.61 -17.07
C THR A 81 -4.82 -11.25 -18.55
N VAL A 82 -3.80 -11.59 -19.34
CA VAL A 82 -3.93 -11.63 -20.79
C VAL A 82 -4.79 -12.85 -21.13
N ASN A 83 -5.89 -12.58 -21.83
CA ASN A 83 -6.81 -13.49 -22.48
C ASN A 83 -6.14 -14.84 -22.88
N GLU A 84 -6.39 -15.89 -22.10
CA GLU A 84 -5.86 -17.24 -22.34
C GLU A 84 -6.52 -17.81 -23.61
N SER A 85 -5.85 -17.64 -24.75
CA SER A 85 -6.12 -18.41 -25.95
C SER A 85 -5.64 -19.86 -25.76
N ARG A 86 -6.51 -20.78 -26.18
CA ARG A 86 -6.47 -22.23 -26.04
C ARG A 86 -5.30 -22.86 -26.82
N TRP A 87 -4.09 -22.83 -26.27
CA TRP A 87 -2.93 -23.59 -26.76
C TRP A 87 -2.22 -24.31 -25.60
N PRO A 88 -1.66 -25.52 -25.82
CA PRO A 88 -1.18 -26.38 -24.75
C PRO A 88 0.01 -25.73 -24.04
N LYS A 89 -0.06 -25.73 -22.69
CA LYS A 89 0.89 -25.10 -21.77
C LYS A 89 2.25 -25.79 -21.80
N LEU A 90 3.07 -25.50 -22.82
CA LEU A 90 4.51 -25.68 -22.69
C LEU A 90 5.08 -24.39 -22.10
N ASN A 91 5.66 -24.52 -20.91
CA ASN A 91 6.07 -23.45 -20.01
C ASN A 91 7.31 -22.70 -20.51
N TRP A 92 7.19 -22.07 -21.68
CA TRP A 92 8.26 -21.39 -22.41
C TRP A 92 8.96 -20.31 -21.58
N TRP A 93 8.23 -19.69 -20.64
CA TRP A 93 8.77 -18.63 -19.77
C TRP A 93 9.78 -19.12 -18.73
N GLN A 94 9.77 -20.40 -18.37
CA GLN A 94 10.79 -20.97 -17.48
C GLN A 94 12.14 -21.13 -18.17
N TRP A 95 12.17 -21.16 -19.51
CA TRP A 95 13.38 -21.34 -20.29
C TRP A 95 13.98 -20.03 -20.77
N ALA A 96 13.36 -18.88 -20.48
CA ALA A 96 13.86 -17.59 -20.92
C ALA A 96 15.29 -17.29 -20.37
N PRO A 97 15.60 -17.52 -19.08
CA PRO A 97 16.95 -17.28 -18.57
C PRO A 97 17.96 -18.28 -19.15
N SER A 98 17.58 -19.56 -19.25
CA SER A 98 18.46 -20.61 -19.76
C SER A 98 18.74 -20.46 -21.26
N ALA A 99 17.74 -20.07 -22.06
CA ALA A 99 17.90 -19.85 -23.49
C ALA A 99 18.84 -18.68 -23.78
N ILE A 100 18.73 -17.58 -23.02
CA ILE A 100 19.64 -16.42 -23.15
C ILE A 100 21.08 -16.85 -22.81
N SER A 101 21.28 -17.61 -21.73
CA SER A 101 22.62 -18.10 -21.36
C SER A 101 23.22 -19.05 -22.42
N PHE A 102 22.40 -19.90 -23.04
CA PHE A 102 22.83 -20.82 -24.07
C PHE A 102 23.16 -20.10 -25.39
N VAL A 103 22.37 -19.10 -25.76
CA VAL A 103 22.64 -18.26 -26.94
C VAL A 103 23.94 -17.47 -26.75
N LEU A 104 24.18 -16.88 -25.58
CA LEU A 104 25.44 -16.18 -25.29
C LEU A 104 26.64 -17.14 -25.32
N LEU A 105 26.49 -18.34 -24.76
CA LEU A 105 27.54 -19.37 -24.77
C LEU A 105 27.85 -19.85 -26.20
N ALA A 106 26.82 -20.00 -27.05
CA ALA A 106 26.98 -20.33 -28.46
C ALA A 106 27.68 -19.20 -29.23
N ILE A 107 27.33 -17.94 -28.96
CA ILE A 107 27.99 -16.77 -29.56
C ILE A 107 29.47 -16.71 -29.14
N LEU A 108 29.79 -17.01 -27.88
CA LEU A 108 31.17 -17.05 -27.37
C LEU A 108 32.00 -18.17 -28.00
N LEU A 109 31.43 -19.37 -28.19
CA LEU A 109 32.13 -20.50 -28.81
C LEU A 109 32.32 -20.32 -30.33
N VAL A 110 31.48 -19.49 -30.97
CA VAL A 110 31.47 -19.29 -32.43
C VAL A 110 32.31 -18.09 -32.87
N ASP A 111 32.85 -17.27 -31.94
CA ASP A 111 33.65 -16.07 -32.22
C ASP A 111 33.00 -15.17 -33.29
N ALA A 112 31.69 -14.91 -33.14
CA ALA A 112 30.90 -14.14 -34.09
C ALA A 112 31.28 -12.65 -34.00
N ARG A 113 32.09 -12.18 -34.95
CA ARG A 113 32.44 -10.76 -35.11
C ARG A 113 31.32 -10.05 -35.86
N PHE A 114 30.53 -9.24 -35.14
CA PHE A 114 29.55 -8.35 -35.74
C PHE A 114 30.24 -7.06 -36.21
N LEU A 115 30.53 -6.96 -37.51
CA LEU A 115 30.91 -5.68 -38.12
C LEU A 115 29.67 -5.08 -38.79
N ALA A 116 29.19 -3.97 -38.24
CA ALA A 116 28.19 -3.13 -38.86
C ALA A 116 28.89 -2.15 -39.81
N THR A 117 28.76 -2.38 -41.11
CA THR A 117 29.18 -1.46 -42.18
C THR A 117 27.94 -0.82 -42.79
N ASP A 118 28.07 0.41 -43.30
CA ASP A 118 26.97 1.27 -43.74
C ASP A 118 26.05 0.69 -44.84
N ASP A 119 26.40 -0.43 -45.48
CA ASP A 119 25.59 -1.08 -46.53
C ASP A 119 24.94 -2.42 -46.08
N GLY A 120 24.91 -2.74 -44.79
CA GLY A 120 24.12 -3.83 -44.23
C GLY A 120 24.86 -4.78 -43.30
N PHE A 121 24.10 -5.60 -42.59
CA PHE A 121 24.62 -6.54 -41.59
C PHE A 121 25.31 -7.73 -42.26
N SER A 122 26.62 -7.86 -42.08
CA SER A 122 27.37 -9.06 -42.48
C SER A 122 27.74 -9.90 -41.26
N LEU A 123 27.35 -11.18 -41.28
CA LEU A 123 27.68 -12.17 -40.25
C LEU A 123 28.71 -13.13 -40.85
N SER A 124 29.94 -13.07 -40.36
CA SER A 124 31.02 -13.99 -40.77
C SER A 124 31.19 -15.07 -39.70
N PHE A 125 31.23 -16.34 -40.13
CA PHE A 125 31.38 -17.50 -39.26
C PHE A 125 32.64 -18.27 -39.68
N GLY A 126 33.58 -18.44 -38.75
CA GLY A 126 34.70 -19.38 -38.88
C GLY A 126 35.58 -19.21 -40.13
N GLY A 127 36.60 -18.34 -40.04
CA GLY A 127 37.64 -18.22 -41.08
C GLY A 127 39.00 -17.99 -40.45
N GLN A 128 39.74 -19.08 -40.23
CA GLN A 128 41.15 -18.99 -39.83
C GLN A 128 42.00 -18.79 -41.10
N ASP A 129 42.10 -17.55 -41.56
CA ASP A 129 43.15 -17.14 -42.49
C ASP A 129 44.11 -16.17 -41.78
N ASN A 130 45.23 -16.74 -41.33
CA ASN A 130 46.37 -15.97 -40.85
C ASN A 130 47.11 -15.37 -42.05
N ALA A 131 46.98 -14.06 -42.30
CA ALA A 131 48.03 -13.31 -42.98
C ALA A 131 47.86 -11.79 -42.80
N ASN A 132 48.58 -11.25 -41.82
CA ASN A 132 49.34 -10.02 -41.96
C ASN A 132 48.58 -8.73 -42.32
N LYS A 133 48.00 -8.07 -41.32
CA LYS A 133 47.96 -6.60 -41.28
C LYS A 133 47.86 -6.04 -39.86
N THR A 134 48.82 -6.40 -39.01
CA THR A 134 49.13 -5.60 -37.82
C THR A 134 49.99 -4.41 -38.27
N THR A 135 49.35 -3.33 -38.70
CA THR A 135 49.93 -1.99 -38.63
C THR A 135 48.82 -0.95 -38.56
N GLY A 136 48.54 -0.49 -37.34
CA GLY A 136 48.41 0.96 -37.09
C GLY A 136 47.05 1.62 -37.33
N ALA A 137 45.97 1.10 -36.75
CA ALA A 137 44.75 1.89 -36.53
C ALA A 137 44.06 1.52 -35.21
N GLU A 138 44.84 1.19 -34.17
CA GLU A 138 44.37 1.30 -32.79
C GLU A 138 44.18 2.78 -32.48
N GLU A 139 42.98 3.26 -32.79
CA GLU A 139 42.12 3.83 -31.76
C GLU A 139 42.77 4.92 -30.89
N MET A 140 43.31 5.95 -31.53
CA MET A 140 43.23 7.28 -30.95
C MET A 140 41.89 7.88 -31.38
N ILE A 141 40.78 7.34 -30.86
CA ILE A 141 39.57 8.16 -30.70
C ILE A 141 40.05 9.32 -29.83
N SER A 142 40.19 10.48 -30.44
CA SER A 142 40.78 11.64 -29.79
C SER A 142 39.97 11.92 -28.52
N ARG A 143 40.64 12.10 -27.38
CA ARG A 143 39.97 12.40 -26.11
C ARG A 143 39.02 13.61 -26.25
N GLU A 144 39.36 14.53 -27.17
CA GLU A 144 38.49 15.62 -27.61
C GLU A 144 37.16 15.16 -28.21
N GLU A 145 37.12 14.19 -29.14
CA GLU A 145 35.88 13.72 -29.76
C GLU A 145 34.95 13.03 -28.75
N VAL A 146 35.51 12.27 -27.79
CA VAL A 146 34.74 11.67 -26.70
C VAL A 146 34.17 12.75 -25.77
N GLN A 147 34.95 13.78 -25.44
CA GLN A 147 34.47 14.91 -24.63
C GLN A 147 33.38 15.72 -25.37
N GLN A 148 33.46 15.85 -26.68
CA GLN A 148 32.41 16.47 -27.49
C GLN A 148 31.12 15.64 -27.53
N LEU A 149 31.21 14.31 -27.50
CA LEU A 149 30.03 13.44 -27.41
C LEU A 149 29.38 13.49 -26.03
N ILE A 150 30.18 13.48 -24.95
CA ILE A 150 29.68 13.58 -23.57
C ILE A 150 28.94 14.91 -23.37
N THR A 151 29.55 16.03 -23.77
CA THR A 151 28.92 17.37 -23.63
C THR A 151 27.63 17.48 -24.44
N ARG A 152 27.55 16.88 -25.64
CA ARG A 152 26.29 16.83 -26.42
C ARG A 152 25.22 15.95 -25.77
N LEU A 153 25.61 14.84 -25.16
CA LEU A 153 24.69 13.95 -24.46
C LEU A 153 24.15 14.61 -23.19
N GLU A 154 25.03 15.21 -22.37
CA GLU A 154 24.66 16.00 -21.20
C GLU A 154 23.69 17.12 -21.58
N GLN A 155 24.01 17.87 -22.64
CA GLN A 155 23.15 18.95 -23.12
C GLN A 155 21.76 18.47 -23.56
N ARG A 156 21.65 17.31 -24.24
CA ARG A 156 20.35 16.72 -24.58
C ARG A 156 19.59 16.24 -23.34
N GLN A 157 20.31 15.71 -22.35
CA GLN A 157 19.72 15.20 -21.13
C GLN A 157 19.16 16.34 -20.28
N ASP A 158 19.87 17.46 -20.17
CA ASP A 158 19.42 18.66 -19.47
C ASP A 158 18.17 19.26 -20.11
N GLN A 159 18.16 19.39 -21.45
CA GLN A 159 16.99 19.89 -22.17
C GLN A 159 15.77 18.98 -21.99
N ASN A 160 15.96 17.66 -22.07
CA ASN A 160 14.87 16.70 -21.87
C ASN A 160 14.36 16.73 -20.41
N THR A 161 15.26 16.87 -19.44
CA THR A 161 14.91 16.96 -18.01
C THR A 161 14.10 18.22 -17.69
N ILE A 162 14.47 19.38 -18.25
CA ILE A 162 13.73 20.63 -18.07
C ILE A 162 12.34 20.54 -18.71
N ALA A 163 12.26 19.99 -19.93
CA ALA A 163 10.98 19.80 -20.63
C ALA A 163 10.05 18.86 -19.84
N LEU A 164 10.58 17.78 -19.27
CA LEU A 164 9.84 16.87 -18.41
C LEU A 164 9.36 17.58 -17.15
N MET A 165 10.23 18.33 -16.46
CA MET A 165 9.84 19.05 -15.25
C MET A 165 8.72 20.05 -15.54
N GLN A 166 8.80 20.77 -16.67
CA GLN A 166 7.76 21.70 -17.09
C GLN A 166 6.44 20.99 -17.40
N ALA A 167 6.50 19.84 -18.09
CA ALA A 167 5.32 19.03 -18.40
C ALA A 167 4.66 18.45 -17.12
N VAL A 168 5.46 18.01 -16.15
CA VAL A 168 4.96 17.52 -14.86
C VAL A 168 4.32 18.67 -14.07
N LEU A 169 4.93 19.86 -14.07
CA LEU A 169 4.37 21.04 -13.41
C LEU A 169 3.05 21.49 -14.04
N SER A 170 2.94 21.48 -15.37
CA SER A 170 1.68 21.82 -16.06
C SER A 170 0.61 20.77 -15.79
N GLN A 171 0.96 19.48 -15.89
CA GLN A 171 0.04 18.39 -15.58
C GLN A 171 -0.46 18.45 -14.13
N THR A 172 0.43 18.79 -13.19
CA THR A 172 0.09 18.94 -11.78
C THR A 172 -0.83 20.13 -11.55
N ARG A 173 -0.63 21.26 -12.23
CA ARG A 173 -1.52 22.42 -12.13
C ARG A 173 -2.94 22.08 -12.58
N GLU A 174 -3.09 21.47 -13.75
CA GLU A 174 -4.40 21.08 -14.28
C GLU A 174 -5.11 20.05 -13.38
N SER A 175 -4.36 19.05 -12.90
CA SER A 175 -4.90 18.06 -11.95
C SER A 175 -5.34 18.71 -10.62
N ASN A 176 -4.57 19.68 -10.13
CA ASN A 176 -4.88 20.37 -8.89
C ASN A 176 -6.13 21.25 -9.05
N GLU A 177 -6.28 21.96 -10.17
CA GLU A 177 -7.46 22.78 -10.44
C GLU A 177 -8.76 21.95 -10.43
N ALA A 178 -8.75 20.80 -11.11
CA ALA A 178 -9.90 19.89 -11.13
C ALA A 178 -10.22 19.35 -9.72
N SER A 179 -9.19 18.97 -8.96
CA SER A 179 -9.36 18.49 -7.58
C SER A 179 -9.90 19.57 -6.65
N PHE A 180 -9.41 20.81 -6.76
CA PHE A 180 -9.90 21.92 -5.95
C PHE A 180 -11.35 22.26 -6.25
N GLN A 181 -11.76 22.27 -7.53
CA GLN A 181 -13.15 22.49 -7.91
C GLN A 181 -14.08 21.45 -7.28
N GLN A 182 -13.67 20.18 -7.30
CA GLN A 182 -14.43 19.11 -6.67
C GLN A 182 -14.52 19.28 -5.13
N LEU A 183 -13.43 19.68 -4.47
CA LEU A 183 -13.42 19.95 -3.04
C LEU A 183 -14.33 21.12 -2.68
N PHE A 184 -14.29 22.22 -3.44
CA PHE A 184 -15.19 23.36 -3.22
C PHE A 184 -16.66 22.97 -3.36
N ALA A 185 -17.00 22.19 -4.39
CA ALA A 185 -18.37 21.70 -4.57
C ALA A 185 -18.82 20.81 -3.39
N PHE A 186 -17.94 19.95 -2.88
CA PHE A 186 -18.22 19.11 -1.71
C PHE A 186 -18.44 19.96 -0.45
N PHE A 187 -17.59 20.95 -0.19
CA PHE A 187 -17.74 21.82 0.98
C PHE A 187 -18.99 22.69 0.92
N GLU A 188 -19.36 23.20 -0.25
CA GLU A 188 -20.60 23.97 -0.39
C GLU A 188 -21.83 23.09 -0.13
N GLN A 189 -21.82 21.86 -0.65
CA GLN A 189 -22.88 20.88 -0.38
C GLN A 189 -22.97 20.53 1.11
N GLN A 190 -21.83 20.31 1.77
CA GLN A 190 -21.79 20.04 3.21
C GLN A 190 -22.34 21.24 4.00
N ARG A 191 -21.95 22.46 3.63
CA ARG A 191 -22.43 23.68 4.30
C ARG A 191 -23.95 23.83 4.22
N LEU A 192 -24.55 23.51 3.07
CA LEU A 192 -26.00 23.55 2.89
C LEU A 192 -26.71 22.52 3.78
N ASN A 193 -26.18 21.29 3.83
CA ASN A 193 -26.73 20.24 4.67
C ASN A 193 -26.62 20.58 6.17
N ASP A 194 -25.47 21.12 6.60
CA ASP A 194 -25.26 21.55 7.98
C ASP A 194 -26.22 22.70 8.35
N LEU A 195 -26.46 23.65 7.45
CA LEU A 195 -27.44 24.73 7.68
C LEU A 195 -28.87 24.19 7.81
N GLU A 196 -29.25 23.21 7.00
CA GLU A 196 -30.56 22.56 7.09
C GLU A 196 -30.71 21.79 8.42
N GLN A 197 -29.68 21.05 8.83
CA GLN A 197 -29.65 20.33 10.09
C GLN A 197 -29.73 21.29 11.29
N VAL A 198 -28.98 22.40 11.25
CA VAL A 198 -29.03 23.43 12.29
C VAL A 198 -30.43 24.01 12.39
N ARG A 199 -31.07 24.35 11.26
CA ARG A 199 -32.45 24.84 11.25
C ARG A 199 -33.43 23.83 11.85
N ALA A 200 -33.36 22.56 11.43
CA ALA A 200 -34.21 21.51 11.96
C ALA A 200 -34.02 21.31 13.48
N SER A 201 -32.78 21.43 13.96
CA SER A 201 -32.49 21.35 15.39
C SER A 201 -33.11 22.52 16.17
N TYR A 202 -33.06 23.74 15.65
CA TYR A 202 -33.72 24.89 16.29
C TYR A 202 -35.24 24.73 16.36
N ASP A 203 -35.86 24.23 15.28
CA ASP A 203 -37.31 23.95 15.27
C ASP A 203 -37.68 22.87 16.31
N GLN A 204 -36.82 21.86 16.50
CA GLN A 204 -37.01 20.83 17.52
C GLN A 204 -36.90 21.40 18.94
N LEU A 205 -35.89 22.23 19.23
CA LEU A 205 -35.79 22.88 20.54
C LEU A 205 -37.02 23.75 20.83
N ALA A 206 -37.44 24.57 19.86
CA ALA A 206 -38.62 25.43 20.01
C ALA A 206 -39.89 24.62 20.33
N SER A 207 -40.13 23.52 19.61
CA SER A 207 -41.30 22.65 19.89
C SER A 207 -41.24 22.00 21.27
N SER A 208 -40.06 21.54 21.71
CA SER A 208 -39.89 20.98 23.05
C SER A 208 -40.14 22.00 24.17
N ASP A 209 -39.74 23.25 23.97
CA ASP A 209 -40.00 24.34 24.92
C ASP A 209 -41.52 24.65 25.01
N PHE A 210 -42.24 24.60 23.89
CA PHE A 210 -43.70 24.76 23.91
C PHE A 210 -44.41 23.60 24.63
N GLU A 211 -44.00 22.36 24.39
CA GLU A 211 -44.58 21.19 25.05
C GLU A 211 -44.31 21.19 26.56
N THR A 212 -43.09 21.54 26.97
CA THR A 212 -42.72 21.64 28.38
C THR A 212 -43.52 22.73 29.09
N LEU A 213 -43.63 23.95 28.53
CA LEU A 213 -44.47 25.01 29.09
C LEU A 213 -45.94 24.60 29.21
N ARG A 214 -46.48 23.94 28.17
CA ARG A 214 -47.85 23.42 28.19
C ARG A 214 -48.05 22.37 29.28
N SER A 215 -47.09 21.45 29.43
CA SER A 215 -47.14 20.41 30.46
C SER A 215 -47.09 21.00 31.88
N LEU A 216 -46.26 22.03 32.10
CA LEU A 216 -46.19 22.75 33.37
C LEU A 216 -47.51 23.48 33.67
N GLN A 217 -48.14 24.09 32.66
CA GLN A 217 -49.43 24.75 32.84
C GLN A 217 -50.55 23.75 33.18
N GLN A 218 -50.54 22.56 32.58
CA GLN A 218 -51.47 21.48 32.91
C GLN A 218 -51.25 20.92 34.33
N LEU A 219 -49.99 20.78 34.76
CA LEU A 219 -49.68 20.39 36.13
C LEU A 219 -50.16 21.44 37.14
N ALA A 220 -49.93 22.72 36.85
CA ALA A 220 -50.39 23.82 37.71
C ALA A 220 -51.93 23.88 37.83
N SER A 221 -52.66 23.67 36.73
CA SER A 221 -54.13 23.65 36.75
C SER A 221 -54.68 22.42 37.47
N TYR A 222 -54.02 21.27 37.36
CA TYR A 222 -54.42 20.05 38.08
C TYR A 222 -54.24 20.21 39.59
N VAL A 223 -53.11 20.77 40.03
CA VAL A 223 -52.85 21.02 41.47
C VAL A 223 -53.86 22.00 42.05
N SER A 224 -54.16 23.11 41.36
CA SER A 224 -55.12 24.10 41.85
C SER A 224 -56.56 23.57 41.92
N PHE A 225 -56.96 22.69 41.01
CA PHE A 225 -58.26 22.02 41.08
C PHE A 225 -58.36 21.10 42.29
N ASN A 226 -57.30 20.36 42.61
CA ASN A 226 -57.30 19.41 43.73
C ASN A 226 -57.30 20.10 45.10
N GLU A 227 -56.75 21.31 45.20
CA GLU A 227 -56.74 22.12 46.42
C GLU A 227 -58.11 22.78 46.70
N SER A 228 -58.90 23.09 45.67
CA SER A 228 -60.23 23.70 45.83
C SER A 228 -61.35 22.72 46.16
N VAL A 229 -61.11 21.41 46.05
CA VAL A 229 -62.09 20.33 46.33
C VAL A 229 -61.95 19.75 47.75
N ARG A 230 -60.98 20.21 48.54
CA ARG A 230 -60.81 19.88 49.97
C ARG A 230 -61.44 20.92 50.88
#